data_AF-A0AA38CRF8-F1
#
_entry.id   AF-A0AA38CRF8-F1
#
_cell.length_a   1.000
_cell.length_b   1.000
_cell.length_c   1.000
_cell.angle_alpha   90.00
_cell.angle_beta   90.00
_cell.angle_gamma   90.00
#
_symmetry.space_group_name_H-M   'P 1'
#
loop_
_entity.id
_entity.type
_entity.pdbx_description
1 polymer ?
#
loop_
_entity_poly.entity_id
_entity_poly.type
_entity_poly.pdbx_seq_one_letter_code
_entity_poly.pdbx_strand_id
1 'polypeptide(L)' 'ITLKRSIGSSPYKLVYGKEAVLPISLDLPALELMKQFELSEFEQMEARYAELMELEEIREHAVQMIEKDQAL' A
#
# COMPACT_ATOMS: atom_id res chain seq x y z
N ILE A 1 -25.91 20.35 -15.39
CA ILE A 1 -25.15 19.78 -14.26
C ILE A 1 -25.21 18.27 -14.40
N THR A 2 -24.08 17.60 -14.68
CA THR A 2 -24.05 16.15 -14.88
C THR A 2 -23.74 15.47 -13.55
N LEU A 3 -24.69 14.69 -13.04
CA LEU A 3 -24.52 13.88 -11.83
C LEU A 3 -23.86 12.54 -12.20
N LYS A 4 -22.66 12.30 -11.68
CA LYS A 4 -21.97 11.01 -11.79
C LYS A 4 -22.59 10.05 -10.78
N ARG A 5 -23.38 9.07 -11.24
CA ARG A 5 -23.83 7.93 -10.41
C ARG A 5 -22.90 6.75 -10.62
N SER A 6 -22.61 6.00 -9.55
CA SER A 6 -21.94 4.72 -9.70
C SER A 6 -22.84 3.77 -10.47
N ILE A 7 -22.30 3.15 -11.52
CA ILE A 7 -23.01 2.20 -12.37
C ILE A 7 -22.95 0.76 -11.82
N GLY A 8 -22.28 0.57 -10.67
CA GLY A 8 -22.04 -0.75 -10.08
C GLY A 8 -21.22 -1.69 -10.97
N SER A 9 -20.46 -1.16 -11.93
CA SER A 9 -19.70 -1.93 -12.93
C SER A 9 -18.33 -1.29 -13.15
N SER A 10 -17.29 -2.11 -13.29
CA SER A 10 -15.93 -1.63 -13.55
C SER A 10 -15.82 -1.08 -14.99
N PRO A 11 -15.06 0.00 -15.24
CA PRO A 11 -14.84 0.51 -16.61
C PRO A 11 -14.29 -0.56 -17.56
N TYR A 12 -13.48 -1.49 -17.04
CA TYR A 12 -12.97 -2.63 -17.78
C TYR A 12 -14.09 -3.55 -18.28
N LYS A 13 -15.06 -3.88 -17.42
CA LYS A 13 -16.23 -4.68 -17.79
C LYS A 13 -17.09 -4.02 -18.85
N LEU A 14 -17.22 -2.70 -18.84
CA LEU A 14 -17.95 -1.98 -19.89
C LEU A 14 -17.25 -2.05 -21.26
N VAL A 15 -15.92 -2.00 -21.27
CA VAL A 15 -15.15 -1.98 -22.53
C VAL A 15 -14.98 -3.38 -23.10
N TYR A 16 -14.74 -4.38 -22.25
CA TYR A 16 -14.34 -5.73 -22.66
C TYR A 16 -15.40 -6.80 -22.39
N GLY A 17 -16.52 -6.46 -21.75
CA GLY A 17 -17.62 -7.40 -21.47
C GLY A 17 -17.32 -8.47 -20.42
N LYS A 18 -16.17 -8.41 -19.74
CA LYS A 18 -15.75 -9.38 -18.72
C LYS A 18 -15.22 -8.67 -17.48
N GLU A 19 -15.33 -9.31 -16.32
CA GLU A 19 -14.74 -8.77 -15.10
C GLU A 19 -13.22 -8.68 -15.22
N ALA A 20 -12.63 -7.64 -14.65
CA ALA A 20 -11.18 -7.51 -14.60
C ALA A 20 -10.63 -8.59 -13.64
N VAL A 21 -9.78 -9.47 -14.15
CA VAL A 21 -8.94 -10.33 -13.32
C VAL A 21 -7.66 -9.56 -13.09
N LEU A 22 -7.46 -9.11 -11.85
CA LEU A 22 -6.23 -8.45 -11.46
C LEU A 22 -5.10 -9.50 -11.40
N PRO A 23 -3.88 -9.15 -11.85
CA PRO A 23 -2.70 -9.97 -11.61
C PRO A 23 -2.46 -10.14 -10.11
N ILE A 24 -1.98 -11.32 -9.69
CA ILE A 24 -1.69 -11.63 -8.28
C ILE A 24 -0.71 -10.65 -7.62
N SER A 25 0.16 -10.03 -8.43
CA SER A 25 1.11 -9.00 -8.00
C SER A 25 0.47 -7.64 -7.77
N LEU A 26 -0.67 -7.34 -8.39
CA LEU A 26 -1.47 -6.14 -8.13
C LEU A 26 -2.50 -6.38 -7.02
N ASP A 27 -2.94 -7.63 -6.85
CA ASP A 27 -3.85 -8.01 -5.76
C ASP A 27 -3.23 -7.77 -4.38
N LEU A 28 -1.97 -8.14 -4.16
CA LEU A 28 -1.30 -7.94 -2.87
C LEU A 28 -1.23 -6.46 -2.46
N PRO A 29 -0.71 -5.54 -3.30
CA PRO A 29 -0.74 -4.10 -3.03
C PRO A 29 -2.15 -3.53 -2.91
N ALA A 30 -3.11 -4.01 -3.72
CA ALA A 30 -4.49 -3.53 -3.66
C ALA A 30 -5.19 -3.96 -2.36
N LEU A 31 -4.95 -5.18 -1.88
CA LEU A 31 -5.48 -5.70 -0.61
C LEU A 31 -4.90 -4.94 0.58
N GLU A 32 -3.61 -4.63 0.54
CA GLU A 32 -2.95 -3.84 1.57
C GLU A 32 -3.49 -2.40 1.61
N LEU A 33 -3.65 -1.76 0.43
CA LEU A 33 -4.34 -0.48 0.31
C LEU A 33 -5.77 -0.55 0.82
N MET A 34 -6.54 -1.58 0.46
CA MET A 34 -7.92 -1.77 0.94
C MET A 34 -7.97 -1.86 2.46
N LYS A 35 -7.08 -2.64 3.08
CA LYS A 35 -6.95 -2.75 4.54
C LYS A 35 -6.60 -1.40 5.17
N GLN A 36 -5.77 -0.59 4.53
CA GLN A 36 -5.48 0.77 4.99
C GLN A 36 -6.72 1.68 4.88
N PHE A 37 -7.51 1.59 3.81
CA PHE A 37 -8.73 2.40 3.63
C PHE A 37 -9.91 1.98 4.54
N GLU A 38 -9.88 0.77 5.12
CA GLU A 38 -10.86 0.31 6.10
C GLU A 38 -10.66 0.91 7.50
N LEU A 39 -9.45 1.40 7.80
CA LEU A 39 -9.12 2.04 9.07
C LEU A 39 -9.52 3.52 9.09
N SER A 40 -9.83 4.06 10.26
CA SER A 40 -9.99 5.51 10.41
C SER A 40 -8.68 6.24 10.11
N GLU A 41 -8.75 7.51 9.72
CA GLU A 41 -7.58 8.31 9.37
C GLU A 41 -6.53 8.35 10.50
N PHE A 42 -6.98 8.35 11.76
CA PHE A 42 -6.14 8.31 12.94
C PHE A 42 -5.41 6.96 13.08
N GLU A 43 -6.12 5.85 12.96
CA GLU A 43 -5.54 4.49 13.04
C GLU A 43 -4.56 4.23 11.89
N GLN A 44 -4.85 4.73 10.69
CA GLN A 44 -3.90 4.66 9.57
C GLN A 44 -2.62 5.45 9.85
N MET A 45 -2.74 6.64 10.43
CA MET A 45 -1.60 7.47 10.78
C MET A 45 -0.73 6.77 11.82
N GLU A 46 -1.32 6.21 12.87
CA GLU A 46 -0.61 5.48 13.92
C GLU A 46 0.10 4.23 13.37
N ALA A 47 -0.57 3.45 12.53
CA ALA A 47 0.04 2.28 11.87
C ALA A 47 1.24 2.67 10.99
N ARG A 48 1.13 3.75 10.21
CA ARG A 48 2.24 4.28 9.39
C ARG A 48 3.41 4.77 10.26
N TYR A 49 3.13 5.38 11.40
CA TYR A 49 4.19 5.80 12.32
C TYR A 49 4.93 4.61 12.91
N ALA A 50 4.23 3.55 13.30
CA ALA A 50 4.86 2.34 13.82
C ALA A 50 5.77 1.67 12.76
N GLU A 51 5.30 1.58 11.52
CA GLU A 51 6.07 1.03 10.40
C GLU A 51 7.33 1.87 10.11
N LEU A 52 7.23 3.20 10.16
CA LEU A 52 8.38 4.08 9.99
C LEU A 52 9.42 3.92 11.11
N MET A 53 8.98 3.70 12.36
CA MET A 53 9.89 3.44 13.47
C MET A 53 10.67 2.14 13.27
N GLU A 54 10.03 1.07 12.82
CA GLU A 54 10.69 -0.21 12.51
C GLU A 54 11.71 -0.05 11.38
N LEU A 55 11.36 0.68 10.32
CA LEU A 55 12.28 0.96 9.22
C LEU A 55 13.48 1.80 9.67
N GLU A 56 13.29 2.72 10.60
CA GLU A 56 14.36 3.53 11.16
C GLU A 56 15.34 2.66 11.97
N GLU A 57 14.83 1.73 12.80
CA GLU A 57 15.68 0.77 13.53
C GLU A 57 16.50 -0.11 12.57
N ILE A 58 15.88 -0.59 11.49
CA ILE A 58 16.57 -1.36 10.44
C ILE A 58 17.66 -0.51 9.77
N ARG A 59 17.36 0.75 9.46
CA ARG A 59 18.31 1.69 8.87
C ARG A 59 19.50 1.91 9.79
N GLU A 60 19.27 2.13 11.07
CA GLU A 60 20.33 2.30 12.07
C GLU A 60 21.22 1.07 12.15
N HIS A 61 20.63 -0.13 12.20
CA HIS A 61 21.39 -1.37 12.21
C HIS A 61 22.25 -1.53 10.95
N ALA A 62 21.69 -1.22 9.78
CA ALA A 62 22.42 -1.27 8.52
C ALA A 62 23.59 -0.27 8.50
N VAL A 63 23.39 0.95 9.01
CA VAL A 63 24.46 1.96 9.15
C VAL A 63 25.58 1.46 10.07
N GLN A 64 25.23 0.88 11.23
CA GLN A 64 26.23 0.32 12.16
C GLN A 64 27.03 -0.84 11.54
N MET A 65 26.40 -1.66 10.71
CA MET A 65 27.11 -2.73 9.98
C MET A 65 28.12 -2.13 9.00
N ILE A 66 27.73 -1.12 8.24
CA ILE A 66 28.62 -0.43 7.29
C ILE A 66 29.80 0.24 8.02
N GLU A 67 29.56 0.90 9.16
CA GLU A 67 30.62 1.54 9.94
C GLU A 67 31.65 0.52 10.48
N LYS A 68 31.19 -0.66 10.90
CA LYS A 68 32.08 -1.75 11.35
C LYS A 68 32.93 -2.31 10.21
N ASP A 69 32.35 -2.44 9.03
CA ASP A 69 33.07 -2.91 7.83
C ASP A 69 34.11 -1.89 7.34
N GLN A 70 33.88 -0.59 7.58
CA GLN A 70 34.84 0.48 7.24
C GLN A 70 35.98 0.66 8.27
N ALA A 71 35.84 0.10 9.46
CA ALA A 71 36.83 0.18 10.54
C ALA A 71 37.89 -0.95 10.52
N LEU A 72 37.84 -1.85 9.52
CA LEU A 72 38.82 -2.89 9.22
C LEU A 72 39.72 -2.49 8.05
#